data_AF-K5X3M3-F1
#
_entry.id   AF-K5X3M3-F1
#
_cell.length_a   1.000
_cell.length_b   1.000
_cell.length_c   1.000
_cell.angle_alpha   90.00
_cell.angle_beta   90.00
_cell.angle_gamma   90.00
#
_symmetry.space_group_name_H-M   'P 1'
#
loop_
_entity.id
_entity.type
_entity.pdbx_description
1 polymer ?
#
loop_
_entity_poly.entity_id
_entity_poly.type
_entity_poly.pdbx_seq_one_letter_code
_entity_poly.pdbx_strand_id
1 'polypeptide(L)'
;MDYFKNRYENEVFGYWCFQVVSAPEAIEVIQAHIDSLASIAFNLRGPTIWKTHYAPTDVLRKNLHEGFLMPLDCLQLTCPRKTRNALWRHSSAEAPTCWCKLTSNQLSAKDNQQMPPECPFSPANAPIYFGTAKYDYACVPKAGYTVFGNEVFSGYSVTILADEIARNLEAWIEGAVMPKAGLQQCFLYRVPSVADADNACATFSQPSVLLFYGPSTYKF
;
A
#
# COMPACT_ATOMS: atom_id res chain seq x y z
N MET A 1 -4.40 7.99 18.45
CA MET A 1 -5.44 7.10 17.86
C MET A 1 -6.85 7.66 18.01
N ASP A 2 -7.14 8.44 19.06
CA ASP A 2 -8.50 8.95 19.33
C ASP A 2 -9.07 9.85 18.23
N TYR A 3 -8.21 10.59 17.51
CA TYR A 3 -8.62 11.36 16.33
C TYR A 3 -9.38 10.49 15.31
N PHE A 4 -8.83 9.33 14.95
CA PHE A 4 -9.45 8.44 13.97
C PHE A 4 -10.71 7.76 14.51
N LYS A 5 -10.70 7.38 15.79
CA LYS A 5 -11.89 6.82 16.47
C LYS A 5 -13.05 7.81 16.45
N ASN A 6 -12.79 9.07 16.79
CA ASN A 6 -13.81 10.12 16.80
C ASN A 6 -14.31 10.45 15.39
N ARG A 7 -13.45 10.39 14.37
CA ARG A 7 -13.81 10.76 13.00
C ARG A 7 -14.61 9.69 12.26
N TYR A 8 -14.35 8.42 12.55
CA TYR A 8 -14.87 7.26 11.80
C TYR A 8 -15.73 6.32 12.66
N GLU A 9 -16.00 6.68 13.91
CA GLU A 9 -16.76 5.91 14.90
C GLU A 9 -16.20 4.50 15.14
N ASN A 10 -14.96 4.25 14.71
CA ASN A 10 -14.30 2.96 14.73
C ASN A 10 -12.79 3.13 14.87
N GLU A 11 -12.14 2.17 15.51
CA GLU A 11 -10.69 2.09 15.55
C GLU A 11 -10.17 1.50 14.23
N VAL A 12 -9.52 2.33 13.42
CA VAL A 12 -9.04 1.94 12.08
C VAL A 12 -7.59 1.41 12.10
N PHE A 13 -6.81 1.78 13.11
CA PHE A 13 -5.37 1.51 13.16
C PHE A 13 -4.89 0.88 14.48
N GLY A 14 -5.77 0.36 15.33
CA GLY A 14 -5.38 -0.31 16.57
C GLY A 14 -4.47 -1.53 16.35
N TYR A 15 -4.62 -2.21 15.21
CA TYR A 15 -3.74 -3.30 14.79
C TYR A 15 -2.26 -2.88 14.64
N TRP A 16 -1.99 -1.59 14.38
CA TRP A 16 -0.62 -1.07 14.33
C TRP A 16 0.06 -1.18 15.69
N CYS A 17 -0.66 -1.03 16.80
CA CYS A 17 -0.07 -1.17 18.12
C CYS A 17 0.57 -2.56 18.30
N PHE A 18 -0.13 -3.62 17.86
CA PHE A 18 0.45 -4.96 17.87
C PHE A 18 1.65 -5.08 16.91
N GLN A 19 1.52 -4.65 15.66
CA GLN A 19 2.57 -4.83 14.65
C GLN A 19 3.82 -3.96 14.87
N VAL A 20 3.66 -2.75 15.42
CA VAL A 20 4.72 -1.75 15.58
C VAL A 20 5.35 -1.82 16.97
N VAL A 21 4.54 -1.94 18.02
CA VAL A 21 5.01 -1.80 19.41
C VAL A 21 5.52 -3.15 19.95
N SER A 22 4.93 -4.27 19.53
CA SER A 22 5.30 -5.62 20.00
C SER A 22 6.32 -6.33 19.11
N ALA A 23 7.20 -5.59 18.42
CA ALA A 23 7.89 -6.03 17.21
C ALA A 23 8.52 -7.44 17.23
N PRO A 24 9.23 -7.92 18.27
CA PRO A 24 9.78 -9.29 18.24
C PRO A 24 8.67 -10.35 18.30
N GLU A 25 7.76 -10.22 19.28
CA GLU A 25 6.64 -11.15 19.48
C GLU A 25 5.67 -11.12 18.29
N ALA A 26 5.42 -9.93 17.74
CA ALA A 26 4.47 -9.76 16.63
C ALA A 26 4.90 -10.52 15.38
N ILE A 27 6.20 -10.51 15.04
CA ILE A 27 6.74 -11.24 13.88
C ILE A 27 6.53 -12.74 14.08
N GLU A 28 6.90 -13.27 15.25
CA GLU A 28 6.75 -14.70 15.57
C GLU A 28 5.28 -15.14 15.51
N VAL A 29 4.38 -14.37 16.14
CA VAL A 29 2.93 -14.64 16.14
C VAL A 29 2.35 -14.56 14.72
N ILE A 30 2.71 -13.55 13.94
CA ILE A 30 2.26 -13.43 12.54
C ILE A 30 2.74 -14.61 11.71
N GLN A 31 4.00 -15.01 11.86
CA GLN A 31 4.58 -16.12 11.11
C GLN A 31 3.90 -17.45 11.46
N ALA A 32 3.68 -17.70 12.76
CA ALA A 32 3.00 -18.90 13.24
C ALA A 32 1.53 -18.99 12.80
N HIS A 33 0.87 -17.84 12.65
CA HIS A 33 -0.57 -17.74 12.37
C HIS A 33 -0.89 -17.09 11.01
N ILE A 34 0.00 -17.22 10.04
CA ILE A 34 -0.11 -16.53 8.74
C ILE A 34 -1.39 -16.87 7.96
N ASP A 35 -1.93 -18.08 8.12
CA ASP A 35 -3.20 -18.46 7.51
C ASP A 35 -4.37 -17.63 8.06
N SER A 36 -4.38 -17.37 9.37
CA SER A 36 -5.36 -16.51 10.03
C SER A 36 -5.21 -15.07 9.54
N LEU A 37 -3.99 -14.53 9.57
CA LEU A 37 -3.69 -13.19 9.07
C LEU A 37 -4.16 -13.02 7.62
N ALA A 38 -3.79 -13.93 6.73
CA ALA A 38 -4.14 -13.87 5.32
C ALA A 38 -5.66 -14.00 5.09
N SER A 39 -6.36 -14.78 5.92
CA SER A 39 -7.82 -14.92 5.82
C SER A 39 -8.55 -13.62 6.20
N ILE A 40 -8.01 -12.84 7.13
CA ILE A 40 -8.58 -11.57 7.59
C ILE A 40 -8.18 -10.42 6.66
N ALA A 41 -6.88 -10.29 6.37
CA ALA A 41 -6.31 -9.17 5.63
C ALA A 41 -6.73 -9.15 4.15
N PHE A 42 -6.90 -10.31 3.52
CA PHE A 42 -7.23 -10.42 2.09
C PHE A 42 -8.68 -10.83 1.81
N ASN A 43 -9.59 -10.69 2.79
CA ASN A 43 -11.01 -10.96 2.59
C ASN A 43 -11.67 -9.84 1.75
N LEU A 44 -12.60 -10.19 0.85
CA LEU A 44 -13.26 -9.20 -0.03
C LEU A 44 -14.28 -8.35 0.71
N ARG A 45 -14.82 -8.86 1.82
CA ARG A 45 -15.67 -8.08 2.75
C ARG A 45 -14.84 -7.14 3.63
N GLY A 46 -13.57 -6.93 3.26
CA GLY A 46 -12.49 -6.24 3.95
C GLY A 46 -12.95 -5.22 4.99
N PRO A 47 -13.77 -4.21 4.66
CA PRO A 47 -14.08 -3.11 5.59
C PRO A 47 -14.87 -3.56 6.80
N THR A 48 -15.87 -4.42 6.61
CA THR A 48 -16.69 -4.93 7.71
C THR A 48 -15.86 -5.86 8.58
N ILE A 49 -15.06 -6.72 7.95
CA ILE A 49 -14.19 -7.66 8.66
C ILE A 49 -13.07 -6.94 9.40
N TRP A 50 -12.51 -5.89 8.82
CA TRP A 50 -11.43 -5.16 9.45
C TRP A 50 -11.91 -4.43 10.69
N LYS A 51 -13.10 -3.82 10.66
CA LYS A 51 -13.68 -3.15 11.83
C LYS A 51 -13.86 -4.07 13.04
N THR A 52 -14.09 -5.37 12.84
CA THR A 52 -14.40 -6.31 13.94
C THR A 52 -13.31 -7.33 14.23
N HIS A 53 -12.43 -7.63 13.26
CA HIS A 53 -11.46 -8.73 13.34
C HIS A 53 -10.01 -8.33 13.05
N TYR A 54 -9.76 -7.09 12.62
CA TYR A 54 -8.40 -6.64 12.28
C TYR A 54 -8.02 -5.39 13.04
N ALA A 55 -8.73 -4.30 12.75
CA ALA A 55 -8.36 -2.94 13.06
C ALA A 55 -8.40 -2.54 14.55
N PRO A 56 -9.33 -3.04 15.39
CA PRO A 56 -9.32 -2.67 16.80
C PRO A 56 -8.07 -3.15 17.53
N THR A 57 -7.68 -2.44 18.58
CA THR A 57 -6.52 -2.79 19.41
C THR A 57 -6.67 -4.19 19.97
N ASP A 58 -5.58 -4.97 19.93
CA ASP A 58 -5.48 -6.37 20.37
C ASP A 58 -6.34 -7.42 19.65
N VAL A 59 -7.35 -7.01 18.88
CA VAL A 59 -8.25 -7.94 18.20
C VAL A 59 -7.51 -8.79 17.16
N LEU A 60 -6.59 -8.20 16.39
CA LEU A 60 -5.78 -8.97 15.45
C LEU A 60 -4.98 -10.06 16.20
N ARG A 61 -4.23 -9.68 17.25
CA ARG A 61 -3.42 -10.61 18.04
C ARG A 61 -4.27 -11.76 18.59
N LYS A 62 -5.44 -11.45 19.16
CA LYS A 62 -6.40 -12.44 19.64
C LYS A 62 -6.82 -13.42 18.54
N ASN A 63 -7.25 -12.91 17.39
CA ASN A 63 -7.72 -13.73 16.27
C ASN A 63 -6.61 -14.60 15.67
N LEU A 64 -5.35 -14.14 15.71
CA LEU A 64 -4.20 -14.94 15.31
C LEU A 64 -4.04 -16.15 16.24
N HIS A 65 -4.00 -15.93 17.56
CA HIS A 65 -3.86 -17.00 18.55
C HIS A 65 -5.02 -18.00 18.54
N GLU A 66 -6.25 -17.54 18.32
CA GLU A 66 -7.43 -18.40 18.18
C GLU A 66 -7.44 -19.19 16.86
N GLY A 67 -6.53 -18.90 15.93
CA GLY A 67 -6.51 -19.52 14.61
C GLY A 67 -7.75 -19.18 13.78
N PHE A 68 -8.31 -17.99 13.98
CA PHE A 68 -9.53 -17.55 13.31
C PHE A 68 -9.37 -17.60 11.78
N LEU A 69 -10.33 -18.20 11.08
CA LEU A 69 -10.33 -18.29 9.63
C LEU A 69 -11.66 -17.79 9.08
N MET A 70 -11.59 -16.78 8.21
CA MET A 70 -12.73 -16.36 7.43
C MET A 70 -13.12 -17.43 6.38
N PRO A 71 -14.43 -17.60 6.09
CA PRO A 71 -14.87 -18.34 4.91
C PRO A 71 -14.20 -17.79 3.64
N LEU A 72 -13.80 -18.70 2.74
CA LEU A 72 -13.21 -18.31 1.46
C LEU A 72 -14.26 -17.62 0.59
N ASP A 73 -13.96 -16.41 0.14
CA ASP A 73 -14.78 -15.75 -0.87
C ASP A 73 -14.43 -16.27 -2.28
N CYS A 74 -15.38 -16.16 -3.22
CA CYS A 74 -15.25 -16.67 -4.58
C CYS A 74 -14.05 -16.13 -5.38
N LEU A 75 -13.56 -14.91 -5.11
CA LEU A 75 -12.37 -14.37 -5.80
C LEU A 75 -11.04 -14.92 -5.23
N GLN A 76 -11.02 -15.56 -4.06
CA GLN A 76 -9.83 -16.25 -3.55
C GLN A 76 -9.61 -17.63 -4.20
N LEU A 77 -10.46 -18.02 -5.16
CA LEU A 77 -10.33 -19.28 -5.88
C LEU A 77 -9.24 -19.24 -6.96
N THR A 78 -8.91 -18.06 -7.48
CA THR A 78 -7.99 -17.93 -8.62
C THR A 78 -6.52 -18.05 -8.23
N CYS A 79 -6.14 -17.59 -7.03
CA CYS A 79 -4.84 -17.92 -6.44
C CYS A 79 -5.06 -18.83 -5.23
N PRO A 80 -4.63 -20.11 -5.29
CA PRO A 80 -4.82 -21.02 -4.18
C PRO A 80 -4.22 -20.42 -2.91
N ARG A 81 -5.05 -20.32 -1.85
CA ARG A 81 -4.62 -19.88 -0.51
C ARG A 81 -3.29 -20.51 -0.08
N LYS A 82 -3.07 -21.78 -0.44
CA LYS A 82 -1.83 -22.51 -0.17
C LYS A 82 -0.61 -21.86 -0.81
N THR A 83 -0.68 -21.44 -2.08
CA THR A 83 0.44 -20.82 -2.81
C THR A 83 0.80 -19.47 -2.20
N ARG A 84 -0.20 -18.61 -1.97
CA ARG A 84 0.02 -17.31 -1.31
C ARG A 84 0.62 -17.50 0.07
N ASN A 85 0.04 -18.37 0.90
CA ASN A 85 0.51 -18.54 2.26
C ASN A 85 1.85 -19.29 2.31
N ALA A 86 2.22 -20.07 1.30
CA ALA A 86 3.56 -20.62 1.17
C ALA A 86 4.58 -19.51 0.90
N LEU A 87 4.29 -18.58 -0.01
CA LEU A 87 5.15 -17.42 -0.26
C LEU A 87 5.38 -16.62 1.02
N TRP A 88 4.30 -16.32 1.77
CA TRP A 88 4.40 -15.62 3.05
C TRP A 88 5.09 -16.42 4.15
N ARG A 89 5.09 -17.76 4.09
CA ARG A 89 5.89 -18.58 5.01
C ARG A 89 7.37 -18.52 4.68
N HIS A 90 7.71 -18.44 3.39
CA HIS A 90 9.08 -18.34 2.93
C HIS A 90 9.66 -16.93 3.12
N SER A 91 8.86 -15.89 2.91
CA SER A 91 9.25 -14.51 3.20
C SER A 91 8.99 -14.19 4.67
N SER A 92 10.00 -13.77 5.43
CA SER A 92 9.77 -13.31 6.81
C SER A 92 8.77 -12.14 6.85
N ALA A 93 7.89 -12.13 7.85
CA ALA A 93 7.03 -10.98 8.16
C ALA A 93 7.81 -9.74 8.67
N GLU A 94 9.13 -9.87 8.83
CA GLU A 94 10.02 -8.80 9.27
C GLU A 94 10.04 -7.60 8.31
N ALA A 95 10.16 -7.82 7.00
CA ALA A 95 10.18 -6.72 6.03
C ALA A 95 8.93 -5.82 6.08
N PRO A 96 7.69 -6.35 6.00
CA PRO A 96 6.49 -5.52 6.08
C PRO A 96 6.30 -4.86 7.46
N THR A 97 6.67 -5.53 8.56
CA THR A 97 6.59 -4.94 9.91
C THR A 97 7.65 -3.85 10.12
N CYS A 98 8.84 -3.99 9.53
CA CYS A 98 9.89 -2.98 9.55
C CYS A 98 9.45 -1.69 8.85
N TRP A 99 8.78 -1.78 7.70
CA TRP A 99 8.21 -0.62 7.03
C TRP A 99 7.17 0.11 7.90
N CYS A 100 6.27 -0.65 8.54
CA CYS A 100 5.29 -0.08 9.47
C CYS A 100 5.97 0.62 10.64
N LYS A 101 7.00 -0.01 11.21
CA LYS A 101 7.80 0.55 12.32
C LYS A 101 8.51 1.84 11.94
N LEU A 102 9.09 1.88 10.73
CA LEU A 102 9.78 3.06 10.19
C LEU A 102 8.83 4.24 10.04
N THR A 103 7.65 4.00 9.47
CA THR A 103 6.64 5.04 9.22
C THR A 103 5.97 5.53 10.51
N SER A 104 5.63 4.64 11.44
CA SER A 104 4.93 5.00 12.68
C SER A 104 5.80 5.73 13.71
N ASN A 105 7.08 5.37 13.80
CA ASN A 105 8.01 5.94 14.77
C ASN A 105 8.83 7.09 14.19
N GLN A 106 8.50 7.54 12.97
CA GLN A 106 9.21 8.60 12.25
C GLN A 106 10.72 8.32 12.16
N LEU A 107 11.11 7.05 12.01
CA LEU A 107 12.54 6.67 12.01
C LEU A 107 13.26 7.28 10.80
N SER A 108 12.55 7.51 9.70
CA SER A 108 13.07 8.20 8.51
C SER A 108 13.12 9.72 8.63
N ALA A 109 12.63 10.34 9.72
CA ALA A 109 12.56 11.80 9.79
C ALA A 109 13.95 12.47 9.72
N LYS A 110 14.98 11.87 10.33
CA LYS A 110 16.35 12.37 10.27
C LYS A 110 16.96 12.21 8.88
N ASP A 111 16.71 11.08 8.22
CA ASP A 111 17.22 10.82 6.87
C ASP A 111 16.53 11.74 5.86
N ASN A 112 15.22 11.98 6.02
CA ASN A 112 14.45 12.92 5.22
C ASN A 112 14.96 14.37 5.36
N GLN A 113 15.51 14.77 6.51
CA GLN A 113 16.13 16.08 6.70
C GLN A 113 17.46 16.24 5.94
N GLN A 114 18.11 15.14 5.59
CA GLN A 114 19.35 15.14 4.81
C GLN A 114 19.09 15.10 3.30
N MET A 115 17.85 14.83 2.88
CA MET A 115 17.49 14.87 1.47
C MET A 115 17.66 16.30 0.93
N PRO A 116 18.26 16.47 -0.26
CA PRO A 116 18.31 17.77 -0.91
C PRO A 116 16.91 18.38 -1.03
N PRO A 117 16.73 19.70 -0.86
CA PRO A 117 15.43 20.36 -0.98
C PRO A 117 14.71 20.10 -2.30
N GLU A 118 15.45 19.75 -3.36
CA GLU A 118 14.93 19.43 -4.68
C GLU A 118 14.45 17.97 -4.82
N CYS A 119 14.73 17.12 -3.83
CA CYS A 119 14.51 15.67 -3.86
C CYS A 119 13.19 15.13 -3.23
N PRO A 120 12.37 15.87 -2.44
CA PRO A 120 11.20 15.25 -1.81
C PRO A 120 10.09 14.92 -2.83
N PHE A 121 10.12 15.53 -4.01
CA PHE A 121 9.11 15.37 -5.04
C PHE A 121 9.74 15.07 -6.40
N SER A 122 8.93 14.52 -7.31
CA SER A 122 9.30 14.44 -8.72
C SER A 122 9.61 15.84 -9.27
N PRO A 123 10.40 15.96 -10.34
CA PRO A 123 10.46 17.20 -11.10
C PRO A 123 9.04 17.69 -11.45
N ALA A 124 8.77 19.00 -11.36
CA ALA A 124 7.42 19.56 -11.58
C ALA A 124 6.86 19.26 -12.99
N ASN A 125 7.74 19.04 -13.97
CA ASN A 125 7.36 18.66 -15.33
C ASN A 125 7.02 17.17 -15.48
N ALA A 126 7.29 16.32 -14.49
CA ALA A 126 6.91 14.92 -14.50
C ALA A 126 5.40 14.79 -14.24
N PRO A 127 4.64 14.15 -15.15
CA PRO A 127 3.21 13.95 -14.94
C PRO A 127 2.99 12.93 -13.81
N ILE A 128 2.05 13.21 -12.91
CA ILE A 128 1.72 12.34 -11.76
C ILE A 128 0.37 11.69 -12.04
N TYR A 129 0.31 10.36 -11.95
CA TYR A 129 -0.93 9.60 -11.93
C TYR A 129 -1.23 9.13 -10.51
N PHE A 130 -2.43 9.38 -10.02
CA PHE A 130 -2.92 8.87 -8.75
C PHE A 130 -4.16 8.00 -9.00
N GLY A 131 -3.92 6.69 -9.09
CA GLY A 131 -4.97 5.70 -9.23
C GLY A 131 -5.69 5.47 -7.90
N THR A 132 -7.01 5.49 -7.93
CA THR A 132 -7.87 5.22 -6.78
C THR A 132 -8.90 4.16 -7.13
N ALA A 133 -9.36 3.41 -6.14
CA ALA A 133 -10.53 2.56 -6.33
C ALA A 133 -11.66 3.08 -5.45
N LYS A 134 -12.89 3.04 -5.97
CA LYS A 134 -14.10 3.47 -5.27
C LYS A 134 -14.28 2.81 -3.90
N TYR A 135 -13.79 1.57 -3.77
CA TYR A 135 -13.87 0.77 -2.55
C TYR A 135 -12.51 0.54 -1.89
N ASP A 136 -11.48 1.31 -2.25
CA ASP A 136 -10.21 1.31 -1.51
C ASP A 136 -10.34 2.24 -0.30
N TYR A 137 -10.08 1.71 0.89
CA TYR A 137 -10.24 2.44 2.16
C TYR A 137 -8.98 3.21 2.56
N ALA A 138 -7.84 2.92 1.92
CA ALA A 138 -6.60 3.67 2.11
C ALA A 138 -6.42 4.70 0.98
N CYS A 139 -6.71 4.32 -0.27
CA CYS A 139 -6.52 5.17 -1.45
C CYS A 139 -7.86 5.71 -1.99
N VAL A 140 -8.56 6.50 -1.17
CA VAL A 140 -9.80 7.18 -1.59
C VAL A 140 -9.50 8.42 -2.47
N PRO A 141 -10.33 8.73 -3.48
CA PRO A 141 -10.18 9.93 -4.33
C PRO A 141 -10.02 11.22 -3.52
N LYS A 142 -10.79 11.37 -2.45
CA LYS A 142 -10.75 12.54 -1.56
C LYS A 142 -9.36 12.77 -0.95
N ALA A 143 -8.64 11.70 -0.60
CA ALA A 143 -7.28 11.81 -0.06
C ALA A 143 -6.33 12.34 -1.14
N GLY A 144 -6.44 11.84 -2.37
CA GLY A 144 -5.73 12.35 -3.54
C GLY A 144 -5.96 13.84 -3.75
N TYR A 145 -7.22 14.27 -3.83
CA TYR A 145 -7.54 15.70 -4.00
C TYR A 145 -7.01 16.57 -2.86
N THR A 146 -7.03 16.06 -1.62
CA THR A 146 -6.51 16.80 -0.46
C THR A 146 -4.99 16.96 -0.54
N VAL A 147 -4.27 15.89 -0.90
CA VAL A 147 -2.80 15.90 -1.00
C VAL A 147 -2.35 16.73 -2.19
N PHE A 148 -2.87 16.45 -3.38
CA PHE A 148 -2.45 17.09 -4.63
C PHE A 148 -3.09 18.46 -4.89
N GLY A 149 -4.03 18.89 -4.05
CA GLY A 149 -4.55 20.27 -4.04
C GLY A 149 -3.69 21.26 -3.25
N ASN A 150 -2.62 20.79 -2.59
CA ASN A 150 -1.69 21.64 -1.85
C ASN A 150 -0.86 22.52 -2.82
N GLU A 151 -0.49 23.72 -2.41
CA GLU A 151 0.29 24.69 -3.20
C GLU A 151 1.61 24.10 -3.73
N VAL A 152 2.24 23.17 -3.00
CA VAL A 152 3.46 22.48 -3.44
C VAL A 152 3.27 21.71 -4.76
N PHE A 153 2.02 21.31 -5.08
CA PHE A 153 1.68 20.60 -6.32
C PHE A 153 1.08 21.50 -7.40
N SER A 154 0.99 22.83 -7.20
CA SER A 154 0.37 23.75 -8.15
C SER A 154 1.02 23.78 -9.54
N GLY A 155 2.31 23.42 -9.63
CA GLY A 155 3.05 23.28 -10.90
C GLY A 155 3.00 21.88 -11.53
N TYR A 156 2.34 20.90 -10.90
CA TYR A 156 2.35 19.51 -11.34
C TYR A 156 1.12 19.16 -12.17
N SER A 157 1.32 18.32 -13.19
CA SER A 157 0.24 17.73 -13.97
C SER A 157 -0.27 16.45 -13.30
N VAL A 158 -1.20 16.60 -12.35
CA VAL A 158 -1.75 15.46 -11.60
C VAL A 158 -3.05 14.96 -12.23
N THR A 159 -3.14 13.65 -12.49
CA THR A 159 -4.37 12.98 -12.92
C THR A 159 -4.85 12.03 -11.83
N ILE A 160 -6.04 12.26 -11.29
CA ILE A 160 -6.69 11.38 -10.31
C ILE A 160 -7.81 10.64 -11.01
N LEU A 161 -7.66 9.32 -11.20
CA LEU A 161 -8.71 8.49 -11.81
C LEU A 161 -9.22 7.46 -10.79
N ALA A 162 -10.53 7.24 -10.85
CA ALA A 162 -11.23 6.23 -10.08
C ALA A 162 -11.78 5.16 -11.04
N ASP A 163 -11.89 3.93 -10.53
CA ASP A 163 -12.39 2.75 -11.24
C ASP A 163 -11.47 2.29 -12.39
N GLU A 164 -11.48 0.99 -12.69
CA GLU A 164 -10.73 0.40 -13.83
C GLU A 164 -9.26 0.85 -13.96
N ILE A 165 -8.54 0.91 -12.82
CA ILE A 165 -7.17 1.48 -12.68
C ILE A 165 -6.23 1.04 -13.82
N ALA A 166 -6.27 -0.23 -14.22
CA ALA A 166 -5.42 -0.76 -15.28
C ALA A 166 -5.67 -0.07 -16.64
N ARG A 167 -6.94 0.00 -17.08
CA ARG A 167 -7.30 0.67 -18.35
C ARG A 167 -7.00 2.16 -18.31
N ASN A 168 -7.36 2.78 -17.19
CA ASN A 168 -7.13 4.20 -16.97
C ASN A 168 -5.64 4.56 -16.96
N LEU A 169 -4.81 3.66 -16.43
CA LEU A 169 -3.37 3.82 -16.43
C LEU A 169 -2.78 3.69 -17.84
N GLU A 170 -3.17 2.67 -18.61
CA GLU A 170 -2.71 2.50 -19.99
C GLU A 170 -3.04 3.72 -20.86
N ALA A 171 -4.30 4.15 -20.83
CA ALA A 171 -4.74 5.35 -21.54
C ALA A 171 -3.99 6.62 -21.09
N TRP A 172 -3.66 6.72 -19.80
CA TRP A 172 -2.87 7.83 -19.28
C TRP A 172 -1.41 7.79 -19.75
N ILE A 173 -0.79 6.62 -19.78
CA ILE A 173 0.57 6.46 -20.33
C ILE A 173 0.60 6.89 -21.81
N GLU A 174 -0.36 6.41 -22.60
CA GLU A 174 -0.47 6.72 -24.02
C GLU A 174 -0.75 8.21 -24.29
N GLY A 175 -1.63 8.83 -23.49
CA GLY A 175 -2.08 10.20 -23.72
C GLY A 175 -1.22 11.30 -23.06
N ALA A 176 -0.66 11.04 -21.89
CA ALA A 176 0.02 12.06 -21.09
C ALA A 176 1.55 11.92 -21.08
N VAL A 177 2.06 10.69 -21.21
CA VAL A 177 3.49 10.41 -21.06
C VAL A 177 4.17 10.32 -22.43
N MET A 178 3.64 9.50 -23.35
CA MET A 178 4.25 9.27 -24.67
C MET A 178 4.41 10.53 -25.53
N PRO A 179 3.49 11.51 -25.55
CA PRO A 179 3.67 12.72 -26.36
C PRO A 179 4.75 13.67 -25.84
N LYS A 180 5.11 13.59 -24.55
CA LYS A 180 6.12 14.44 -23.90
C LYS A 180 7.50 13.79 -23.90
N ALA A 181 7.55 12.46 -23.92
CA ALA A 181 8.77 11.69 -24.07
C ALA A 181 9.13 11.60 -25.55
N GLY A 182 9.81 12.59 -26.10
CA GLY A 182 10.54 12.42 -27.36
C GLY A 182 11.59 11.31 -27.20
N LEU A 183 11.20 10.04 -27.39
CA LEU A 183 12.04 8.84 -27.35
C LEU A 183 13.06 8.76 -26.19
N GLN A 184 12.68 9.15 -24.97
CA GLN A 184 13.48 8.84 -23.77
C GLN A 184 12.67 8.00 -22.78
N GLN A 185 13.32 6.94 -22.28
CA GLN A 185 12.76 5.87 -21.46
C GLN A 185 11.89 6.38 -20.30
N CYS A 186 10.66 5.91 -20.27
CA CYS A 186 9.82 5.96 -19.08
C CYS A 186 10.21 4.79 -18.18
N PHE A 187 10.71 5.08 -16.97
CA PHE A 187 10.97 4.05 -15.98
C PHE A 187 9.73 3.86 -15.13
N LEU A 188 9.17 2.65 -15.19
CA LEU A 188 8.11 2.22 -14.27
C LEU A 188 8.75 1.92 -12.92
N TYR A 189 8.70 2.87 -11.99
CA TYR A 189 8.97 2.58 -10.58
C TYR A 189 7.74 1.87 -9.99
N ARG A 190 7.67 0.57 -10.27
CA ARG A 190 6.89 -0.33 -9.43
C ARG A 190 7.59 -0.33 -8.07
N VAL A 191 6.94 0.15 -7.01
CA VAL A 191 7.40 -0.17 -5.65
C VAL A 191 7.53 -1.70 -5.62
N PRO A 192 8.73 -2.27 -5.42
CA PRO A 192 8.90 -3.71 -5.53
C PRO A 192 8.04 -4.38 -4.47
N SER A 193 6.91 -4.95 -4.90
CA SER A 193 6.34 -6.07 -4.18
C SER A 193 7.33 -7.22 -4.34
N VAL A 194 7.46 -8.08 -3.33
CA VAL A 194 8.36 -9.25 -3.26
C VAL A 194 8.05 -10.29 -4.36
N ALA A 195 8.24 -9.92 -5.63
CA ALA A 195 7.83 -10.68 -6.79
C ALA A 195 8.65 -10.26 -8.02
N ASP A 196 9.94 -10.58 -8.00
CA ASP A 196 10.70 -10.89 -9.22
C ASP A 196 11.25 -12.32 -9.08
N ALA A 197 10.32 -13.27 -9.11
CA ALA A 197 10.58 -14.68 -9.40
C ALA A 197 9.30 -15.25 -10.02
N ASP A 198 9.40 -15.64 -11.29
CA ASP A 198 8.38 -16.25 -12.17
C ASP A 198 7.22 -16.96 -11.45
N ASN A 199 6.07 -16.28 -11.26
CA ASN A 199 4.78 -16.94 -11.07
C ASN A 199 3.58 -15.98 -11.14
N ALA A 200 2.65 -16.26 -12.06
CA ALA A 200 1.47 -15.46 -12.40
C ALA A 200 0.37 -15.37 -11.31
N CYS A 201 0.64 -15.77 -10.06
CA CYS A 201 -0.32 -15.76 -8.95
C CYS A 201 -0.15 -14.53 -8.01
N ALA A 202 0.86 -13.69 -8.23
CA ALA A 202 1.30 -12.64 -7.30
C ALA A 202 0.64 -11.26 -7.52
N THR A 203 -0.64 -11.19 -7.89
CA THR A 203 -1.37 -9.92 -7.97
C THR A 203 -2.63 -9.96 -7.11
N PHE A 204 -2.51 -9.55 -5.85
CA PHE A 204 -3.64 -8.95 -5.12
C PHE A 204 -3.11 -7.94 -4.11
N SER A 205 -3.53 -6.68 -4.34
CA SER A 205 -3.03 -5.44 -3.77
C SER A 205 -3.31 -5.28 -2.27
N GLN A 206 -2.30 -4.91 -1.51
CA GLN A 206 -2.48 -3.76 -0.62
C GLN A 206 -2.38 -2.48 -1.48
N PRO A 207 -3.05 -1.38 -1.10
CA PRO A 207 -3.09 -0.14 -1.89
C PRO A 207 -1.67 0.29 -2.22
N SER A 208 -1.27 0.03 -3.46
CA SER A 208 -0.01 0.49 -3.98
C SER A 208 -0.32 1.84 -4.58
N VAL A 209 0.10 2.92 -3.91
CA VAL A 209 0.18 4.22 -4.58
C VAL A 209 1.27 4.07 -5.63
N LEU A 210 0.86 3.92 -6.89
CA LEU A 210 1.78 3.84 -8.02
C LEU A 210 2.13 5.27 -8.43
N LEU A 211 3.30 5.75 -8.02
CA LEU A 211 3.83 7.04 -8.44
C LEU A 211 4.73 6.85 -9.67
N PHE A 212 4.46 7.62 -10.72
CA PHE A 212 5.24 7.63 -11.95
C PHE A 212 6.26 8.76 -11.91
N TYR A 213 7.50 8.46 -12.31
CA TYR A 213 8.55 9.47 -12.47
C TYR A 213 9.09 9.38 -13.91
N GLY A 214 9.09 10.50 -14.62
CA GLY A 214 9.91 10.68 -15.82
C GLY A 214 11.34 11.07 -15.42
N PRO A 215 12.36 10.81 -16.26
CA PRO A 215 13.74 11.14 -15.91
C PRO A 215 13.94 12.65 -15.75
N SER A 216 14.68 13.02 -14.70
CA SER A 216 15.37 14.30 -14.57
C SER A 216 16.76 14.15 -15.19
N THR A 217 17.10 14.96 -16.18
CA THR A 217 18.48 15.03 -16.67
C THR A 217 19.34 15.78 -15.66
N TYR A 218 19.92 15.09 -14.68
CA TYR A 218 21.04 15.62 -13.92
C TYR A 218 22.33 15.37 -14.72
N LYS A 219 22.96 16.45 -15.20
CA LYS A 219 24.36 16.39 -15.63
C LYS A 219 25.21 16.54 -14.36
N PHE A 220 25.96 15.48 -14.03
CA PHE A 220 27.07 15.55 -13.08
C PHE A 220 28.28 16.22 -13.73
#